data_AF-A0A1V9FE27-F1
#
_entry.id   AF-A0A1V9FE27-F1
#
_cell.length_a   1.000
_cell.length_b   1.000
_cell.length_c   1.000
_cell.angle_alpha   90.00
_cell.angle_beta   90.00
_cell.angle_gamma   90.00
#
_symmetry.space_group_name_H-M   'P 1'
#
loop_
_entity.id
_entity.type
_entity.pdbx_description
1 polymer ?
#
loop_
_entity_poly.entity_id
_entity_poly.type
_entity_poly.pdbx_seq_one_letter_code
_entity_poly.pdbx_strand_id
1 'polypeptide(L)'
;MVTTDIAQLSRECNAWRETLRSYRDEFGQLKHRLQDLAGHQTNRDILLEIEHLDNQFHIQLINIHDLKQAIKHHHRKLNTEMAETNGQLADDTTSDHEKLFNDYQQLENTLHDVKQEFSHFASHIA
;
A
#
# COMPACT_ATOMS: atom_id res chain seq x y z
N MET A 1 -24.54 -4.16 20.78
CA MET A 1 -23.10 -3.83 20.75
C MET A 1 -22.43 -4.25 19.44
N VAL A 2 -22.93 -5.25 18.71
CA VAL A 2 -22.31 -5.81 17.48
C VAL A 2 -22.34 -4.88 16.24
N THR A 3 -23.34 -4.01 16.10
CA THR A 3 -23.40 -3.05 14.97
C THR A 3 -22.30 -1.99 15.01
N THR A 4 -21.74 -1.72 16.19
CA THR A 4 -20.63 -0.77 16.38
C THR A 4 -19.34 -1.32 15.77
N ASP A 5 -19.13 -2.64 15.86
CA ASP A 5 -17.91 -3.31 15.41
C ASP A 5 -17.81 -3.33 13.88
N ILE A 6 -18.90 -3.68 13.18
CA ILE A 6 -18.92 -3.69 11.69
C ILE A 6 -18.68 -2.30 11.11
N ALA A 7 -19.34 -1.28 11.67
CA ALA A 7 -19.17 0.10 11.23
C ALA A 7 -17.73 0.58 11.45
N GLN A 8 -17.06 0.09 12.49
CA GLN A 8 -15.64 0.35 12.73
C GLN A 8 -14.76 -0.32 11.67
N LEU A 9 -14.91 -1.62 11.43
CA LEU A 9 -14.12 -2.35 10.42
C LEU A 9 -14.28 -1.74 9.02
N SER A 10 -15.49 -1.31 8.67
CA SER A 10 -15.75 -0.60 7.41
C SER A 10 -15.02 0.76 7.33
N ARG A 11 -15.01 1.54 8.42
CA ARG A 11 -14.25 2.79 8.47
C ARG A 11 -12.75 2.54 8.33
N GLU A 12 -12.22 1.53 9.01
CA GLU A 12 -10.80 1.14 8.91
C GLU A 12 -10.43 0.74 7.47
N CYS A 13 -11.25 -0.09 6.81
CA CYS A 13 -11.06 -0.42 5.40
C CYS A 13 -10.99 0.81 4.48
N ASN A 14 -11.86 1.80 4.72
CA ASN A 14 -11.85 3.03 3.92
C ASN A 14 -10.61 3.89 4.22
N ALA A 15 -10.20 3.97 5.49
CA ALA A 15 -8.98 4.67 5.88
C ALA A 15 -7.74 4.06 5.21
N TRP A 16 -7.56 2.74 5.30
CA TRP A 16 -6.42 2.05 4.66
C TRP A 16 -6.41 2.27 3.14
N ARG A 17 -7.59 2.21 2.49
CA ARG A 17 -7.68 2.43 1.04
C ARG A 17 -7.32 3.84 0.62
N GLU A 18 -7.60 4.84 1.45
CA GLU A 18 -7.22 6.22 1.18
C GLU A 18 -5.72 6.44 1.40
N THR A 19 -5.16 5.89 2.48
CA THR A 19 -3.70 5.92 2.69
C THR A 19 -2.94 5.22 1.55
N LEU A 20 -3.39 4.03 1.13
CA LEU A 20 -2.82 3.32 -0.02
C LEU A 20 -2.94 4.11 -1.33
N ARG A 21 -3.99 4.93 -1.51
CA ARG A 21 -4.09 5.83 -2.66
C ARG A 21 -3.02 6.91 -2.59
N SER A 22 -2.84 7.53 -1.43
CA SER A 22 -1.79 8.52 -1.20
C SER A 22 -0.41 7.93 -1.50
N TYR A 23 -0.11 6.72 -1.02
CA TYR A 23 1.16 6.05 -1.32
C TYR A 23 1.35 5.77 -2.81
N ARG A 24 0.30 5.32 -3.53
CA ARG A 24 0.39 5.11 -4.97
C ARG A 24 0.77 6.41 -5.69
N ASP A 25 0.12 7.52 -5.33
CA ASP A 25 0.33 8.81 -5.98
C ASP A 25 1.73 9.36 -5.65
N GLU A 26 2.20 9.16 -4.42
CA GLU A 26 3.55 9.49 -3.99
C GLU A 26 4.61 8.65 -4.74
N PHE A 27 4.47 7.32 -4.79
CA PHE A 27 5.41 6.45 -5.51
C PHE A 27 5.42 6.71 -7.02
N GLY A 28 4.28 7.12 -7.59
CA GLY A 28 4.22 7.61 -8.97
C GLY A 28 5.10 8.85 -9.18
N GLN A 29 5.05 9.82 -8.26
CA GLN A 29 5.91 11.00 -8.31
C GLN A 29 7.39 10.67 -8.10
N LEU A 30 7.71 9.76 -7.17
CA LEU A 30 9.09 9.32 -6.91
C LEU A 30 9.69 8.61 -8.12
N LYS A 31 8.91 7.76 -8.80
CA LYS A 31 9.33 7.10 -10.05
C LYS A 31 9.63 8.12 -11.16
N HIS A 32 8.78 9.15 -11.32
CA HIS A 32 9.07 10.22 -12.29
C HIS A 32 10.36 10.97 -11.94
N ARG A 33 10.55 11.31 -10.66
CA ARG A 33 11.77 11.97 -10.19
C ARG A 33 13.02 11.11 -10.42
N LEU A 34 12.92 9.79 -10.22
CA LEU A 34 14.00 8.85 -10.49
C LEU A 34 14.37 8.83 -11.99
N GLN A 35 13.37 8.85 -12.87
CA GLN A 35 13.57 8.91 -14.33
C GLN A 35 14.27 10.20 -14.75
N ASP A 36 13.90 11.35 -14.17
CA ASP A 36 14.56 12.63 -14.43
C ASP A 36 16.03 12.62 -14.01
N LEU A 37 16.34 12.03 -12.85
CA LEU A 37 17.72 11.85 -12.39
C LEU A 37 18.50 10.92 -13.33
N ALA A 38 17.86 9.83 -13.78
CA ALA A 38 18.50 8.83 -14.66
C ALA A 38 18.92 9.40 -16.02
N GLY A 39 18.13 10.31 -16.60
CA GLY A 39 18.42 10.91 -17.91
C GLY A 39 19.75 11.65 -18.01
N HIS A 40 20.38 11.98 -16.87
CA HIS A 40 21.62 12.75 -16.79
C HIS A 40 22.83 11.91 -16.35
N GLN A 41 22.67 10.61 -16.11
CA GLN A 41 23.71 9.76 -15.52
C GLN A 41 24.39 8.85 -16.55
N THR A 42 25.72 8.78 -16.49
CA THR A 42 26.54 7.88 -17.31
C THR A 42 27.40 6.93 -16.47
N ASN A 43 27.40 7.10 -15.14
CA ASN A 43 28.13 6.22 -14.23
C ASN A 43 27.38 4.89 -14.08
N ARG A 44 28.07 3.79 -14.37
CA ARG A 44 27.51 2.44 -14.31
C ARG A 44 26.95 2.09 -12.93
N ASP A 45 27.64 2.45 -11.86
CA ASP A 45 27.20 2.08 -10.50
C ASP A 45 25.90 2.82 -10.13
N ILE A 46 25.82 4.11 -10.49
CA ILE A 46 24.61 4.91 -10.32
C ILE A 46 23.44 4.35 -11.16
N LEU A 47 23.70 3.92 -12.39
CA LEU A 47 22.67 3.32 -13.25
C LEU A 47 22.11 2.01 -12.68
N LEU A 48 22.94 1.21 -11.99
CA LEU A 48 22.50 -0.01 -11.30
C LEU A 48 21.59 0.32 -10.10
N GLU A 49 21.93 1.35 -9.32
CA GLU A 49 21.06 1.82 -8.23
C GLU A 49 19.73 2.38 -8.74
N ILE A 50 19.73 3.08 -9.88
CA ILE A 50 18.50 3.54 -10.55
C ILE A 50 17.63 2.34 -10.95
N GLU A 51 18.22 1.33 -11.59
CA GLU A 51 17.49 0.12 -11.99
C GLU A 51 16.90 -0.61 -10.77
N HIS A 52 17.66 -0.69 -9.67
CA HIS A 52 17.17 -1.24 -8.41
C HIS A 52 15.94 -0.49 -7.90
N LEU A 53 16.03 0.83 -7.78
CA LEU A 53 14.95 1.67 -7.28
C LEU A 53 13.73 1.66 -8.22
N ASP A 54 13.91 1.63 -9.55
CA ASP A 54 12.78 1.55 -10.49
C ASP A 54 12.01 0.23 -10.34
N ASN A 55 12.74 -0.87 -10.18
CA ASN A 55 12.16 -2.19 -9.91
C ASN A 55 11.43 -2.21 -8.56
N GLN A 56 12.01 -1.64 -7.51
CA GLN A 56 11.36 -1.53 -6.21
C GLN A 56 10.06 -0.73 -6.30
N PHE A 57 10.09 0.45 -6.93
CA PHE A 57 8.87 1.25 -7.13
C PHE A 57 7.81 0.51 -7.92
N HIS A 58 8.19 -0.23 -8.96
CA HIS A 58 7.26 -1.03 -9.75
C HIS A 58 6.60 -2.12 -8.90
N ILE A 59 7.38 -2.90 -8.14
CA ILE A 59 6.88 -3.94 -7.24
C ILE A 59 5.95 -3.34 -6.19
N GLN A 60 6.33 -2.24 -5.57
CA GLN A 60 5.50 -1.62 -4.53
C GLN A 60 4.19 -1.05 -5.07
N LEU A 61 4.17 -0.50 -6.30
CA LEU A 61 2.92 -0.07 -6.94
C LEU A 61 1.96 -1.24 -7.20
N ILE A 62 2.49 -2.42 -7.55
CA ILE A 62 1.70 -3.66 -7.68
C ILE A 62 1.14 -4.07 -6.30
N ASN A 63 1.99 -4.13 -5.27
CA ASN A 63 1.58 -4.48 -3.91
C ASN A 63 0.48 -3.56 -3.36
N ILE A 64 0.63 -2.24 -3.58
CA ILE A 64 -0.39 -1.25 -3.22
C ILE A 64 -1.71 -1.52 -3.94
N HIS A 65 -1.65 -1.79 -5.24
CA HIS A 65 -2.85 -2.10 -6.02
C HIS A 65 -3.55 -3.34 -5.47
N ASP A 66 -2.82 -4.43 -5.27
CA ASP A 66 -3.37 -5.72 -4.89
C ASP A 66 -3.98 -5.69 -3.49
N LEU A 67 -3.27 -5.10 -2.51
CA LEU A 67 -3.81 -4.91 -1.16
C LEU A 67 -5.06 -4.02 -1.19
N LYS A 68 -5.06 -2.94 -1.98
CA LYS A 68 -6.24 -2.06 -2.09
C LYS A 68 -7.45 -2.82 -2.67
N GLN A 69 -7.24 -3.75 -3.62
CA GLN A 69 -8.32 -4.60 -4.13
C GLN A 69 -8.80 -5.61 -3.09
N ALA A 70 -7.88 -6.23 -2.35
CA ALA A 70 -8.21 -7.17 -1.27
C ALA A 70 -9.07 -6.49 -0.19
N ILE A 71 -8.67 -5.30 0.28
CA ILE A 71 -9.44 -4.50 1.25
C ILE A 71 -10.81 -4.10 0.67
N LYS A 72 -10.88 -3.73 -0.62
CA LYS A 72 -12.15 -3.42 -1.28
C LYS A 72 -13.09 -4.63 -1.33
N HIS A 73 -12.56 -5.82 -1.59
CA HIS A 73 -13.33 -7.07 -1.59
C HIS A 73 -13.85 -7.39 -0.19
N HIS A 74 -12.99 -7.34 0.82
CA HIS A 74 -13.35 -7.56 2.22
C HIS A 74 -14.40 -6.54 2.71
N HIS A 75 -14.26 -5.25 2.37
CA HIS A 75 -15.27 -4.24 2.70
C HIS A 75 -16.64 -4.54 2.06
N ARG A 76 -16.68 -5.10 0.84
CA ARG A 76 -17.94 -5.55 0.23
C ARG A 76 -18.53 -6.75 0.99
N LYS A 77 -17.70 -7.72 1.36
CA LYS A 77 -18.10 -8.89 2.17
C LYS A 77 -18.74 -8.45 3.50
N LEU A 78 -18.11 -7.53 4.23
CA LEU A 78 -18.63 -6.94 5.47
C LEU A 78 -20.03 -6.34 5.28
N ASN A 79 -20.26 -5.60 4.20
CA ASN A 79 -21.55 -4.98 3.92
C ASN A 79 -22.65 -6.01 3.58
N THR A 80 -22.28 -7.09 2.88
CA THR A 80 -23.21 -8.20 2.58
C THR A 80 -23.59 -8.94 3.86
N GLU A 81 -22.61 -9.33 4.68
CA GLU A 81 -22.88 -10.02 5.96
C GLU A 81 -23.74 -9.15 6.88
N MET A 82 -23.47 -7.85 6.97
CA MET A 82 -24.30 -6.94 7.75
C MET A 82 -25.79 -7.00 7.35
N ALA A 83 -26.08 -7.13 6.05
CA ALA A 83 -27.45 -7.21 5.53
C ALA A 83 -28.11 -8.59 5.77
N GLU A 84 -27.32 -9.66 5.79
CA GLU A 84 -27.82 -11.05 5.81
C GLU A 84 -27.90 -11.67 7.21
N THR A 85 -26.97 -11.36 8.13
CA THR A 85 -26.87 -12.01 9.45
C THR A 85 -27.38 -11.15 10.62
N ASN A 86 -28.27 -10.18 10.38
CA ASN A 86 -28.77 -9.25 11.41
C ASN A 86 -27.63 -8.57 12.20
N GLY A 87 -26.50 -8.31 11.54
CA GLY A 87 -25.34 -7.65 12.13
C GLY A 87 -24.43 -8.55 12.96
N GLN A 88 -24.44 -9.88 12.79
CA GLN A 88 -23.41 -10.77 13.35
C GLN A 88 -22.35 -11.11 12.30
N LEU A 89 -21.07 -10.90 12.62
CA LEU A 89 -19.95 -11.27 11.74
C LEU A 89 -19.58 -12.74 11.92
N ALA A 90 -19.20 -13.39 10.82
CA ALA A 90 -18.54 -14.69 10.89
C ALA A 90 -17.12 -14.55 11.44
N ASP A 91 -16.65 -15.56 12.19
CA ASP A 91 -15.28 -15.60 12.74
C ASP A 91 -14.22 -15.46 11.64
N ASP A 92 -14.44 -16.13 10.51
CA ASP A 92 -13.61 -16.02 9.30
C ASP A 92 -13.46 -14.58 8.81
N THR A 93 -14.51 -13.76 8.93
CA THR A 93 -14.49 -12.37 8.46
C THR A 93 -13.66 -11.48 9.39
N THR A 94 -13.70 -11.72 10.69
CA THR A 94 -12.81 -11.03 11.64
C THR A 94 -11.34 -11.41 11.37
N SER A 95 -11.07 -12.70 11.18
CA SER A 95 -9.74 -13.21 10.85
C SER A 95 -9.20 -12.64 9.52
N ASP A 96 -10.03 -12.57 8.48
CA ASP A 96 -9.69 -11.91 7.22
C ASP A 96 -9.28 -10.44 7.42
N HIS A 97 -9.97 -9.73 8.32
CA HIS A 97 -9.69 -8.33 8.63
C HIS A 97 -8.34 -8.16 9.32
N GLU A 98 -8.04 -8.99 10.31
CA GLU A 98 -6.75 -8.99 11.01
C GLU A 98 -5.59 -9.29 10.07
N LYS A 99 -5.78 -10.24 9.15
CA LYS A 99 -4.79 -10.52 8.10
C LYS A 99 -4.55 -9.29 7.22
N LEU A 100 -5.60 -8.62 6.76
CA LEU A 100 -5.47 -7.42 5.94
C LEU A 100 -4.79 -6.27 6.70
N PHE A 101 -5.03 -6.14 8.00
CA PHE A 101 -4.33 -5.18 8.84
C PHE A 101 -2.82 -5.47 8.90
N ASN A 102 -2.44 -6.73 9.12
CA ASN A 102 -1.03 -7.13 9.12
C ASN A 102 -0.37 -6.89 7.75
N ASP A 103 -1.05 -7.27 6.66
CA ASP A 103 -0.57 -7.03 5.29
C ASP A 103 -0.40 -5.51 5.02
N TYR A 104 -1.32 -4.69 5.54
CA TYR A 104 -1.24 -3.22 5.47
C TYR A 104 -0.03 -2.67 6.22
N GLN A 105 0.19 -3.09 7.47
CA GLN A 105 1.32 -2.61 8.27
C GLN A 105 2.67 -3.02 7.67
N GLN A 106 2.76 -4.26 7.17
CA GLN A 106 3.98 -4.75 6.53
C GLN A 106 4.28 -3.95 5.25
N LEU A 107 3.26 -3.67 4.44
CA LEU A 107 3.43 -2.86 3.25
C LEU A 107 3.84 -1.43 3.62
N GLU A 108 3.20 -0.81 4.60
CA GLU A 108 3.52 0.55 5.07
C GLU A 108 4.99 0.68 5.48
N ASN A 109 5.52 -0.30 6.24
CA ASN A 109 6.94 -0.35 6.59
C ASN A 109 7.83 -0.49 5.36
N THR A 110 7.49 -1.41 4.46
CA THR A 110 8.26 -1.62 3.20
C THR A 110 8.30 -0.34 2.35
N LEU A 111 7.17 0.37 2.25
CA LEU A 111 7.08 1.64 1.53
C LEU A 111 7.94 2.71 2.18
N HIS A 112 7.99 2.75 3.53
CA HIS A 112 8.86 3.67 4.25
C HIS A 112 10.34 3.41 3.95
N ASP A 113 10.76 2.15 4.00
CA ASP A 113 12.15 1.75 3.76
C ASP A 113 12.60 2.12 2.34
N VAL A 114 11.79 1.81 1.32
CA VAL A 114 12.09 2.17 -0.09
C VAL A 114 12.14 3.70 -0.28
N LYS A 115 11.32 4.46 0.44
CA LYS A 115 11.37 5.93 0.40
C LYS A 115 12.66 6.48 1.04
N GLN A 116 13.10 5.89 2.15
CA GLN A 116 14.36 6.26 2.77
C GLN A 116 15.52 5.95 1.84
N GLU A 117 15.53 4.76 1.23
CA GLU A 117 16.54 4.35 0.25
C GLU A 117 16.63 5.35 -0.91
N PHE A 118 15.50 5.71 -1.53
CA PHE A 118 15.46 6.72 -2.57
C PHE A 118 15.96 8.09 -2.10
N SER A 119 15.61 8.50 -0.87
CA SER A 119 16.05 9.77 -0.31
C SER A 119 17.56 9.83 -0.12
N HIS A 120 18.16 8.73 0.35
CA HIS A 120 19.61 8.58 0.46
C HIS A 120 20.28 8.64 -0.91
N PHE A 121 19.79 7.86 -1.88
CA PHE A 121 20.25 7.88 -3.26
C PHE A 121 20.18 9.29 -3.87
N ALA A 122 19.04 9.96 -3.77
CA ALA A 122 18.83 11.29 -4.32
C ALA A 122 19.76 12.34 -3.67
N SER A 123 20.06 12.21 -2.38
CA SER A 123 21.02 13.09 -1.68
C SER A 123 22.48 12.83 -2.05
N HIS A 124 22.80 11.63 -2.54
CA HIS A 124 24.14 11.26 -2.96
C HIS A 124 24.47 11.77 -4.37
N ILE A 125 23.45 11.94 -5.21
CA ILE A 125 23.60 12.27 -6.64
C ILE A 125 23.24 13.72 -6.98
N ALA A 126 22.42 14.37 -6.15
CA ALA A 126 22.12 15.81 -6.27
C ALA A 126 23.31 16.68 -5.85
#